data_AF-A0A661UX83-F1
#
_entry.id   AF-A0A661UX83-F1
#
_cell.length_a   1.000
_cell.length_b   1.000
_cell.length_c   1.000
_cell.angle_alpha   90.00
_cell.angle_beta   90.00
_cell.angle_gamma   90.00
#
_symmetry.space_group_name_H-M   'P 1'
#
loop_
_entity.id
_entity.type
_entity.pdbx_description
1 polymer ?
#
loop_
_entity_poly.entity_id
_entity_poly.type
_entity_poly.pdbx_seq_one_letter_code
_entity_poly.pdbx_strand_id
1 'polypeptide(L)'
;MRKLPREDLLDVVQCDIERRPEAPLIADLEPHIRGVSRQPEVLTISFAPEARETLEAFVEAERQCCAGIGWTVNDGPDVALRIEAGAEALDALAILFETKDIEETR
;
A
#
# COMPACT_ATOMS: atom_id res chain seq x y z
N MET A 1 19.68 -3.61 10.60
CA MET A 1 18.36 -2.96 10.59
C MET A 1 17.39 -3.89 11.31
N ARG A 2 16.75 -3.42 12.39
CA ARG A 2 15.78 -4.24 13.15
C ARG A 2 14.49 -4.26 12.33
N LYS A 3 14.02 -5.44 11.91
CA LYS A 3 12.65 -5.58 11.39
C LYS A 3 11.71 -5.21 12.53
N LEU A 4 10.89 -4.17 12.36
CA LEU A 4 9.82 -3.87 13.30
C LEU A 4 8.80 -5.02 13.26
N PRO A 5 8.30 -5.49 14.42
CA PRO A 5 7.22 -6.47 14.44
C PRO A 5 5.98 -5.89 13.75
N ARG A 6 5.17 -6.75 13.11
CA ARG A 6 3.98 -6.37 12.34
C ARG A 6 3.02 -5.45 13.13
N GLU A 7 2.94 -5.65 14.45
CA GLU A 7 2.10 -4.87 15.37
C GLU A 7 2.57 -3.42 15.51
N ASP A 8 3.89 -3.16 15.53
CA ASP A 8 4.48 -1.81 15.54
C ASP A 8 4.22 -1.08 14.21
N LEU A 9 4.24 -1.81 13.09
CA LEU A 9 3.96 -1.23 11.76
C LEU A 9 2.49 -0.80 11.64
N LEU A 10 1.56 -1.54 12.27
CA LEU A 10 0.12 -1.25 12.27
C LEU A 10 -0.23 -0.01 13.12
N ASP A 11 0.48 0.21 14.23
CA ASP A 11 0.32 1.39 15.08
C ASP A 11 0.77 2.67 14.35
N VAL A 12 1.85 2.58 13.57
CA VAL A 12 2.37 3.69 12.74
C VAL A 12 1.40 4.06 11.61
N VAL A 13 0.69 3.10 11.01
CA VAL A 13 -0.34 3.38 9.99
C VAL A 13 -1.73 3.69 10.57
N GLN A 14 -1.86 3.71 11.91
CA GLN A 14 -3.12 3.91 12.62
C GLN A 14 -4.24 2.99 12.12
N CYS A 15 -3.90 1.74 11.75
CA CYS A 15 -4.85 0.81 11.19
C CYS A 15 -5.74 0.24 12.30
N ASP A 16 -7.01 0.63 12.32
CA ASP A 16 -8.02 0.03 13.18
C ASP A 16 -8.51 -1.29 12.56
N ILE A 17 -7.75 -2.36 12.76
CA ILE A 17 -7.97 -3.66 12.11
C ILE A 17 -9.36 -4.25 12.42
N GLU A 18 -9.93 -3.92 13.58
CA GLU A 18 -11.26 -4.35 14.01
C GLU A 18 -12.39 -3.67 13.21
N ARG A 19 -12.09 -2.54 12.55
CA ARG A 19 -12.99 -1.81 11.66
C ARG A 19 -12.85 -2.17 10.19
N ARG A 20 -11.88 -3.01 9.82
CA ARG A 20 -11.65 -3.37 8.42
C ARG A 20 -12.81 -4.26 7.93
N PRO A 21 -13.59 -3.81 6.94
CA PRO A 21 -14.61 -4.68 6.33
C PRO A 21 -13.94 -5.86 5.62
N GLU A 22 -14.72 -6.91 5.31
CA GLU A 22 -14.22 -8.01 4.49
C GLU A 22 -13.81 -7.45 3.11
N ALA A 23 -12.51 -7.44 2.86
CA ALA A 23 -11.91 -6.81 1.70
C ALA A 23 -10.62 -7.55 1.31
N PRO A 24 -10.21 -7.49 0.02
CA PRO A 24 -8.97 -8.09 -0.45
C PRO A 24 -7.78 -7.72 0.43
N LEU A 25 -6.82 -8.62 0.58
CA LEU A 25 -5.57 -8.37 1.30
C LEU A 25 -4.49 -7.89 0.33
N ILE A 26 -3.40 -7.36 0.86
CA ILE A 26 -2.20 -7.05 0.06
C ILE A 26 -1.75 -8.30 -0.73
N ALA A 27 -1.86 -9.49 -0.14
CA ALA A 27 -1.52 -10.76 -0.79
C ALA A 27 -2.35 -11.05 -2.06
N ASP A 28 -3.57 -10.53 -2.16
CA ASP A 28 -4.41 -10.65 -3.36
C ASP A 28 -3.96 -9.68 -4.47
N LEU A 29 -3.23 -8.62 -4.12
CA LEU A 29 -2.70 -7.61 -5.03
C LEU A 29 -1.23 -7.86 -5.43
N GLU A 30 -0.45 -8.51 -4.57
CA GLU A 30 0.96 -8.88 -4.80
C GLU A 30 1.26 -9.47 -6.19
N PRO A 31 0.49 -10.46 -6.71
CA PRO A 31 0.78 -11.03 -8.03
C PRO A 31 0.61 -10.06 -9.20
N HIS A 32 -0.08 -8.94 -8.98
CA HIS A 32 -0.37 -7.96 -10.02
C HIS A 32 0.54 -6.72 -9.94
N ILE A 33 1.43 -6.62 -8.95
CA ILE A 33 2.37 -5.50 -8.81
C ILE A 33 3.30 -5.47 -10.02
N ARG A 34 3.35 -4.31 -10.69
CA ARG A 34 4.25 -4.00 -11.82
C ARG A 34 5.44 -3.16 -11.38
N GLY A 35 5.31 -2.41 -10.29
CA GLY A 35 6.41 -1.63 -9.74
C GLY A 35 6.00 -0.86 -8.50
N VAL A 36 7.01 -0.50 -7.71
CA VAL A 36 6.88 0.29 -6.49
C VAL A 36 7.80 1.50 -6.61
N SER A 37 7.28 2.69 -6.34
CA SER A 37 8.03 3.94 -6.38
C SER A 37 7.82 4.72 -5.09
N ARG A 38 8.90 4.86 -4.32
CA ARG A 38 8.93 5.60 -3.06
C ARG A 38 9.52 7.00 -3.29
N GLN A 39 8.73 8.02 -2.99
CA GLN A 39 9.13 9.44 -2.92
C GLN A 39 8.92 9.94 -1.48
N PRO A 40 9.58 10.99 -0.99
CA PRO A 40 9.61 11.33 0.45
C PRO A 40 8.24 11.33 1.17
N GLU A 41 7.21 11.85 0.52
CA GLU A 41 5.85 12.00 1.09
C GLU A 41 4.80 11.14 0.37
N VAL A 42 5.23 10.30 -0.58
CA VAL A 42 4.32 9.53 -1.43
C VAL A 42 4.89 8.14 -1.73
N LEU A 43 4.06 7.11 -1.60
CA LEU A 43 4.33 5.78 -2.14
C LEU A 43 3.37 5.53 -3.31
N THR A 44 3.92 5.19 -4.48
CA THR A 44 3.13 4.82 -5.65
C THR A 44 3.38 3.37 -6.00
N ILE A 45 2.33 2.55 -6.09
CA ILE A 45 2.41 1.16 -6.52
C ILE A 45 1.60 1.02 -7.81
N SER A 46 2.25 0.54 -8.86
CA SER A 46 1.61 0.26 -10.15
C SER A 46 1.19 -1.19 -10.20
N PHE A 47 -0.02 -1.46 -10.68
CA PHE A 47 -0.62 -2.77 -10.82
C PHE A 47 -1.05 -3.03 -12.26
N ALA A 48 -1.10 -4.31 -12.63
CA ALA A 48 -1.74 -4.74 -13.87
C ALA A 48 -3.21 -4.27 -13.90
N PRO A 49 -3.75 -3.93 -15.08
CA PRO A 49 -5.11 -3.39 -15.20
C PRO A 49 -6.21 -4.36 -14.70
N GLU A 50 -5.94 -5.66 -14.70
CA GLU A 50 -6.84 -6.70 -14.17
C GLU A 50 -7.04 -6.62 -12.64
N ALA A 51 -6.12 -6.00 -11.91
CA ALA A 51 -6.22 -5.84 -10.45
C ALA A 51 -7.08 -4.66 -10.01
N ARG A 52 -7.67 -3.92 -10.96
CA ARG A 52 -8.43 -2.70 -10.71
C ARG A 52 -9.51 -2.90 -9.63
N GLU A 53 -10.40 -3.85 -9.84
CA GLU A 53 -11.55 -4.07 -8.97
C GLU A 53 -11.09 -4.48 -7.55
N THR A 54 -10.08 -5.35 -7.48
CA THR A 54 -9.44 -5.77 -6.23
C THR A 54 -8.78 -4.59 -5.51
N LEU A 55 -8.13 -3.69 -6.25
CA LEU A 55 -7.46 -2.51 -5.69
C LEU A 55 -8.47 -1.47 -5.18
N GLU A 56 -9.53 -1.21 -5.94
CA GLU A 56 -10.61 -0.31 -5.54
C GLU A 56 -11.24 -0.80 -4.23
N ALA A 57 -11.59 -2.09 -4.14
CA ALA A 57 -12.14 -2.70 -2.94
C ALA A 57 -11.16 -2.66 -1.75
N PHE A 58 -9.87 -2.89 -1.98
CA PHE A 58 -8.83 -2.75 -0.96
C PHE A 58 -8.77 -1.31 -0.42
N VAL A 59 -8.69 -0.31 -1.32
CA VAL A 59 -8.59 1.10 -0.94
C VAL A 59 -9.84 1.59 -0.22
N GLU A 60 -11.03 1.15 -0.62
CA GLU A 60 -12.27 1.49 0.09
C GLU A 60 -12.29 0.97 1.53
N ALA A 61 -11.70 -0.20 1.78
CA ALA A 61 -11.51 -0.72 3.13
C ALA A 61 -10.44 0.07 3.90
N GLU A 62 -9.29 0.32 3.29
CA GLU A 62 -8.19 1.06 3.92
C GLU A 62 -8.58 2.51 4.25
N ARG A 63 -9.44 3.15 3.46
CA ARG A 63 -10.01 4.48 3.79
C ARG A 63 -10.84 4.48 5.08
N GLN A 64 -11.40 3.34 5.48
CA GLN A 64 -12.21 3.21 6.69
C GLN A 64 -11.35 2.93 7.93
N CYS A 65 -10.31 2.09 7.80
CA CYS A 65 -9.45 1.72 8.93
C CYS A 65 -8.19 2.59 9.08
N CYS A 66 -7.75 3.28 8.02
CA CYS A 66 -6.51 4.07 7.95
C CYS A 66 -6.79 5.52 7.49
N ALA A 67 -7.75 6.20 8.15
CA ALA A 67 -8.24 7.52 7.74
C ALA A 67 -7.20 8.66 7.82
N GLY A 68 -6.07 8.44 8.51
CA GLY A 68 -4.93 9.38 8.57
C GLY A 68 -4.02 9.33 7.33
N ILE A 69 -4.26 8.40 6.41
CA ILE A 69 -3.47 8.17 5.21
C ILE A 69 -4.28 8.59 3.97
N GLY A 70 -3.66 9.33 3.06
CA GLY A 70 -4.23 9.69 1.77
C GLY A 70 -4.16 8.52 0.80
N TRP A 71 -5.30 7.90 0.50
CA TRP A 71 -5.39 6.79 -0.47
C TRP A 71 -6.05 7.27 -1.77
N THR A 72 -5.30 7.26 -2.86
CA THR A 72 -5.79 7.66 -4.19
C THR A 72 -5.50 6.57 -5.20
N VAL A 73 -6.55 6.10 -5.89
CA VAL A 73 -6.40 5.25 -7.07
C VAL A 73 -6.37 6.16 -8.29
N ASN A 74 -5.32 6.03 -9.10
CA ASN A 74 -5.18 6.73 -10.36
C ASN A 74 -5.45 5.77 -11.52
N ASP A 75 -6.33 6.22 -12.41
CA ASP A 75 -6.63 5.58 -13.68
C ASP A 75 -5.63 6.04 -14.75
N GLY A 76 -4.82 5.11 -15.24
CA GLY A 76 -3.88 5.32 -16.34
C GLY A 76 -3.83 4.11 -17.28
N PRO A 77 -2.83 4.00 -18.17
CA PRO A 77 -2.58 2.77 -18.93
C PRO A 77 -2.33 1.56 -18.01
N ASP A 78 -1.79 1.82 -16.81
CA ASP A 78 -1.72 0.91 -15.67
C ASP A 78 -2.53 1.48 -14.51
N VAL A 79 -3.00 0.62 -13.61
CA VAL A 79 -3.73 1.03 -12.41
C VAL A 79 -2.71 1.37 -11.33
N ALA A 80 -2.74 2.59 -10.77
CA ALA A 80 -1.76 3.00 -9.76
C ALA A 80 -2.43 3.36 -8.42
N LEU A 81 -1.91 2.81 -7.33
CA LEU A 81 -2.21 3.24 -5.98
C LEU A 81 -1.20 4.29 -5.55
N ARG A 82 -1.68 5.48 -5.22
CA ARG A 82 -0.91 6.54 -4.58
C ARG A 82 -1.31 6.61 -3.10
N ILE A 83 -0.32 6.47 -2.23
CA ILE A 83 -0.45 6.54 -0.78
C ILE A 83 0.35 7.75 -0.28
N GLU A 84 -0.31 8.62 0.49
CA GLU A 84 0.27 9.84 1.05
C GLU A 84 0.19 9.78 2.57
N ALA A 85 1.34 9.73 3.23
CA ALA A 85 1.44 9.65 4.69
C ALA A 85 2.79 10.18 5.15
N GLY A 86 3.02 10.17 6.48
CA GLY A 86 4.34 10.45 7.03
C GLY A 86 5.40 9.45 6.54
N ALA A 87 6.66 9.88 6.47
CA ALA A 87 7.74 9.08 5.91
C ALA A 87 7.86 7.69 6.57
N GLU A 88 7.74 7.62 7.89
CA GLU A 88 7.80 6.37 8.67
C GLU A 88 6.68 5.38 8.29
N ALA A 89 5.46 5.89 8.05
CA ALA A 89 4.33 5.07 7.61
C ALA A 89 4.50 4.58 6.17
N LEU A 90 5.04 5.42 5.30
CA LEU A 90 5.29 5.05 3.91
C LEU A 90 6.45 4.05 3.78
N ASP A 91 7.48 4.12 4.62
CA ASP A 91 8.55 3.11 4.65
C ASP A 91 8.04 1.77 5.20
N ALA A 92 7.17 1.81 6.20
CA ALA A 92 6.47 0.62 6.70
C ALA A 92 5.62 -0.05 5.60
N LEU A 93 4.84 0.74 4.85
CA LEU A 93 4.02 0.27 3.75
C LEU A 93 4.87 -0.25 2.59
N ALA A 94 5.97 0.43 2.24
CA ALA A 94 6.85 0.00 1.15
C ALA A 94 7.35 -1.43 1.40
N ILE A 95 7.77 -1.76 2.63
CA ILE A 95 8.20 -3.12 3.01
C ILE A 95 7.10 -4.17 2.78
N LEU A 96 5.82 -3.81 2.90
CA LEU A 96 4.70 -4.73 2.65
C LEU A 96 4.45 -4.99 1.16
N PHE A 97 4.84 -4.06 0.28
CA PHE A 97 4.68 -4.17 -1.17
C PHE A 97 5.97 -4.59 -1.90
N GLU A 98 7.13 -4.44 -1.26
CA GLU A 98 8.47 -4.79 -1.78
C GLU A 98 8.86 -6.27 -1.57
N THR A 99 7.92 -7.17 -1.27
CA THR A 99 8.22 -8.60 -1.10
C THR A 99 8.78 -9.28 -2.37
N LYS A 100 8.85 -8.57 -3.51
CA LYS A 100 9.67 -8.91 -4.67
C LYS A 100 10.39 -7.68 -5.23
N ASP A 101 11.72 -7.73 -5.22
CA ASP A 101 12.66 -6.85 -5.93
C ASP A 101 12.73 -5.38 -5.49
N ILE A 102 13.64 -5.12 -4.55
CA ILE A 102 14.35 -3.84 -4.47
C ILE A 102 15.39 -3.84 -5.60
N GLU A 103 14.96 -3.57 -6.84
CA GLU A 103 15.91 -3.06 -7.85
C GLU A 103 16.14 -1.57 -7.58
N GLU A 104 17.06 -1.36 -6.64
CA GLU A 104 17.69 -0.08 -6.34
C GLU A 104 18.33 0.47 -7.62
N THR A 105 17.67 1.44 -8.26
CA THR A 105 18.35 2.32 -9.22
C THR A 105 19.36 3.15 -8.45
N ARG A 106 20.61 2.71 -8.44
CA ARG A 106 21.77 3.60 -8.33
C ARG A 106 23.00 3.06 -9.04
#